data_AF-A0A957HS19-F1
#
_entry.id   AF-A0A957HS19-F1
#
_cell.length_a   1.000
_cell.length_b   1.000
_cell.length_c   1.000
_cell.angle_alpha   90.00
_cell.angle_beta   90.00
_cell.angle_gamma   90.00
#
_symmetry.space_group_name_H-M   'P 1'
#
loop_
_entity.id
_entity.type
_entity.pdbx_description
1 polymer ?
#
loop_
_entity_poly.entity_id
_entity_poly.type
_entity_poly.pdbx_seq_one_letter_code
_entity_poly.pdbx_strand_id
1 'polypeptide(L)'
;MDKQQKRRYLLAIYLLILATAVIFLLIGFKPGEDSWESVLLNVSTELLAVAVVFFLVDFLFSVDDWDLSERIRALLTHMQQTKPSAELFFQKTPDITEWIQTANQIDLCGTTLTTTINRQFSNIRQRIFEGAHVRIIIMSPSSYNLRMAALRSEDEGNTIYYHRRLESALDEIGYLFKNLVEFQNNTKKSRGTLAVRLLSYPPSFGIMNFDSEKKPQTAFIEIYPHHRGYGAPPQFTLTAEQDPTWHQYFLDQFEAMWQSGMPWVEGLEEDQVNLKRLIIEHVRAADFFLPQHYLTKNIFTEAKTIYLSGYSLSRTIREYSNVLNQKLLEGATIRVMVVDPESEAVLQRMALESVAATQENWRSTIQVTETLLSAIANNPENMGLLEIGYLPFTPAFGMIFIDPGAENGVGVVEIYHHKSTDHNATFALSAAEDEQWFQFFYRQYELLWEFCRVKQITT
;
A
#
# COMPACT_ATOMS: atom_id res chain seq x y z
N MET A 1 36.57 -21.56 -5.95
CA MET A 1 37.95 -21.27 -6.40
C MET A 1 38.00 -19.79 -6.73
N ASP A 2 38.98 -19.07 -6.19
CA ASP A 2 39.10 -17.62 -6.31
C ASP A 2 39.43 -17.15 -7.77
N LYS A 3 39.13 -15.88 -8.08
CA LYS A 3 39.40 -15.22 -9.38
C LYS A 3 40.89 -15.29 -9.74
N GLN A 4 41.80 -15.10 -8.77
CA GLN A 4 43.23 -15.29 -9.01
C GLN A 4 43.59 -16.76 -9.18
N GLN A 5 43.01 -17.67 -8.41
CA GLN A 5 43.26 -19.11 -8.56
C GLN A 5 42.85 -19.63 -9.94
N LYS A 6 41.67 -19.26 -10.46
CA LYS A 6 41.23 -19.66 -11.81
C LYS A 6 42.16 -19.10 -12.90
N ARG A 7 42.54 -17.82 -12.81
CA ARG A 7 43.46 -17.19 -13.78
C ARG A 7 44.86 -17.81 -13.74
N ARG A 8 45.39 -18.13 -12.56
CA ARG A 8 46.67 -18.85 -12.40
C ARG A 8 46.59 -20.27 -12.99
N TYR A 9 45.48 -20.97 -12.81
CA TYR A 9 45.28 -22.33 -13.34
C TYR A 9 45.18 -22.36 -14.88
N LEU A 10 44.39 -21.45 -15.48
CA LEU A 10 44.32 -21.32 -16.94
C LEU A 10 45.68 -20.93 -17.55
N LEU A 11 46.37 -19.95 -16.96
CA LEU A 11 47.70 -19.53 -17.41
C LEU A 11 48.73 -20.67 -17.30
N ALA A 12 48.66 -21.50 -16.24
CA ALA A 12 49.50 -22.70 -16.12
C ALA A 12 49.20 -23.75 -17.22
N ILE A 13 47.93 -23.94 -17.59
CA ILE A 13 47.54 -24.82 -18.70
C ILE A 13 48.08 -24.29 -20.03
N TYR A 14 47.92 -22.99 -20.32
CA TYR A 14 48.45 -22.40 -21.56
C TYR A 14 49.97 -22.49 -21.64
N LEU A 15 50.70 -22.23 -20.54
CA LEU A 15 52.15 -22.41 -20.49
C LEU A 15 52.57 -23.88 -20.69
N LEU A 16 51.82 -24.84 -20.13
CA LEU A 16 52.10 -26.26 -20.31
C LEU A 16 51.94 -26.69 -21.77
N ILE A 17 50.82 -26.32 -22.42
CA ILE A 17 50.56 -26.64 -23.83
C ILE A 17 51.62 -25.99 -24.73
N LEU A 18 51.94 -24.71 -24.49
CA LEU A 18 52.96 -23.99 -25.26
C LEU A 18 54.36 -24.61 -25.09
N ALA A 19 54.73 -25.01 -23.87
CA ALA A 19 55.99 -25.70 -23.61
C ALA A 19 56.04 -27.06 -24.32
N THR A 20 54.96 -27.84 -24.30
CA THR A 20 54.87 -29.12 -25.04
C THR A 20 55.01 -28.90 -26.55
N ALA A 21 54.34 -27.89 -27.11
CA ALA A 21 54.47 -27.54 -28.53
C ALA A 21 55.93 -27.16 -28.89
N VAL A 22 56.57 -26.31 -28.10
CA VAL A 22 57.98 -25.93 -28.31
C VAL A 22 58.94 -27.12 -28.18
N ILE A 23 58.69 -28.05 -27.25
CA ILE A 23 59.49 -29.27 -27.12
C ILE A 23 59.36 -30.16 -28.37
N PHE A 24 58.15 -30.39 -28.87
CA PHE A 24 57.95 -31.18 -30.09
C PHE A 24 58.55 -30.49 -31.33
N LEU A 25 58.46 -29.17 -31.43
CA LEU A 25 59.11 -28.38 -32.49
C LEU A 25 60.63 -28.54 -32.45
N LEU A 26 61.26 -28.41 -31.28
CA LEU A 26 62.70 -28.56 -31.11
C LEU A 26 63.23 -29.99 -31.34
N ILE A 27 62.38 -31.02 -31.12
CA ILE A 27 62.72 -32.40 -31.46
C ILE A 27 62.61 -32.62 -32.98
N GLY A 28 61.50 -32.20 -33.60
CA GLY A 28 61.26 -32.35 -35.05
C GLY A 28 62.14 -31.48 -35.95
N PHE A 29 62.95 -30.57 -35.38
CA PHE A 29 63.94 -29.77 -36.11
C PHE A 29 65.37 -30.35 -36.10
N LYS A 30 65.60 -31.49 -35.43
CA LYS A 30 66.87 -32.23 -35.58
C LYS A 30 66.84 -33.04 -36.89
N PRO A 31 67.75 -32.82 -37.84
CA PRO A 31 67.74 -33.56 -39.10
C PRO A 31 68.19 -35.01 -38.90
N GLY A 32 67.26 -35.94 -39.05
CA GLY A 32 67.49 -37.37 -39.23
C GLY A 32 66.82 -37.89 -40.50
N GLU A 33 66.81 -39.22 -40.68
CA GLU A 33 66.05 -39.90 -41.74
C GLU A 33 64.75 -40.52 -41.19
N ASP A 34 64.40 -40.22 -39.93
CA ASP A 34 63.27 -40.83 -39.22
C ASP A 34 61.94 -40.11 -39.51
N SER A 35 60.99 -40.85 -40.09
CA SER A 35 59.67 -40.34 -40.50
C SER A 35 58.86 -39.60 -39.42
N TRP A 36 59.16 -39.82 -38.14
CA TRP A 36 58.52 -39.19 -36.98
C TRP A 36 58.72 -37.67 -36.90
N GLU A 37 59.81 -37.13 -37.46
CA GLU A 37 60.11 -35.69 -37.44
C GLU A 37 58.96 -34.87 -38.05
N SER A 38 58.43 -35.33 -39.20
CA SER A 38 57.30 -34.71 -39.91
C SER A 38 56.00 -34.69 -39.07
N VAL A 39 55.77 -35.75 -38.29
CA VAL A 39 54.58 -35.90 -37.44
C VAL A 39 54.68 -34.97 -36.23
N LEU A 40 55.85 -34.92 -35.57
CA LEU A 40 56.08 -34.05 -34.42
C LEU A 40 55.99 -32.57 -34.81
N LEU A 41 56.50 -32.19 -35.99
CA LEU A 41 56.45 -30.80 -36.47
C LEU A 41 55.00 -30.37 -36.76
N ASN A 42 54.19 -31.21 -37.41
CA ASN A 42 52.76 -30.95 -37.61
C ASN A 42 51.98 -30.86 -36.28
N VAL A 43 52.23 -31.79 -35.33
CA VAL A 43 51.59 -31.72 -34.00
C VAL A 43 52.01 -30.46 -33.23
N SER A 44 53.26 -30.03 -33.35
CA SER A 44 53.75 -28.82 -32.68
C SER A 44 53.09 -27.54 -33.21
N THR A 45 52.84 -27.44 -34.52
CA THR A 45 52.22 -26.27 -35.15
C THR A 45 50.74 -26.18 -34.82
N GLU A 46 50.00 -27.30 -34.84
CA GLU A 46 48.60 -27.35 -34.40
C GLU A 46 48.44 -27.01 -32.91
N LEU A 47 49.26 -27.58 -32.02
CA LEU A 47 49.22 -27.26 -30.59
C LEU A 47 49.52 -25.78 -30.31
N LEU A 48 50.44 -25.17 -31.06
CA LEU A 48 50.77 -23.75 -30.93
C LEU A 48 49.65 -22.85 -31.47
N ALA A 49 49.02 -23.22 -32.60
CA ALA A 49 47.86 -22.52 -33.14
C ALA A 49 46.67 -22.58 -32.17
N VAL A 50 46.37 -23.75 -31.61
CA VAL A 50 45.34 -23.94 -30.57
C VAL A 50 45.65 -23.11 -29.33
N ALA A 51 46.88 -23.13 -28.82
CA ALA A 51 47.27 -22.33 -27.66
C ALA A 51 47.08 -20.83 -27.90
N VAL A 52 47.47 -20.31 -29.06
CA VAL A 52 47.31 -18.88 -29.43
C VAL A 52 45.83 -18.51 -29.61
N VAL A 53 45.02 -19.32 -30.30
CA VAL A 53 43.60 -19.04 -30.52
C VAL A 53 42.83 -19.06 -29.19
N PHE A 54 43.01 -20.08 -28.35
CA PHE A 54 42.33 -20.13 -27.05
C PHE A 54 42.82 -19.05 -26.08
N PHE A 55 44.10 -18.65 -26.13
CA PHE A 55 44.59 -17.50 -25.36
C PHE A 55 43.97 -16.18 -25.82
N LEU A 56 43.86 -15.96 -27.14
CA LEU A 56 43.21 -14.75 -27.69
C LEU A 56 41.71 -14.70 -27.36
N VAL A 57 41.02 -15.84 -27.40
CA VAL A 57 39.60 -15.93 -26.99
C VAL A 57 39.44 -15.65 -25.49
N ASP A 58 40.23 -16.29 -24.61
CA ASP A 58 40.15 -16.00 -23.17
C ASP A 58 40.53 -14.55 -22.85
N PHE A 59 41.54 -14.00 -23.53
CA PHE A 59 41.96 -12.61 -23.35
C PHE A 59 40.94 -11.58 -23.84
N LEU A 60 40.23 -11.84 -24.93
CA LEU A 60 39.24 -10.91 -25.48
C LEU A 60 37.86 -11.03 -24.82
N PHE A 61 37.44 -12.22 -24.40
CA PHE A 61 36.09 -12.44 -23.85
C PHE A 61 36.02 -12.50 -22.31
N SER A 62 37.06 -12.98 -21.59
CA SER A 62 37.04 -13.05 -20.12
C SER A 62 37.30 -11.71 -19.41
N VAL A 63 37.38 -10.59 -20.14
CA VAL A 63 37.56 -9.24 -19.57
C VAL A 63 36.22 -8.59 -19.20
N ASP A 64 35.21 -8.65 -20.07
CA ASP A 64 33.97 -7.86 -19.92
C ASP A 64 32.80 -8.64 -19.28
N ASP A 65 32.57 -9.91 -19.65
CA ASP A 65 31.39 -10.70 -19.23
C ASP A 65 31.22 -10.83 -17.71
N TRP A 66 32.33 -10.87 -16.96
CA TRP A 66 32.30 -11.02 -15.51
C TRP A 66 31.96 -9.73 -14.76
N ASP A 67 32.45 -8.59 -15.24
CA ASP A 67 32.12 -7.27 -14.68
C ASP A 67 30.63 -6.97 -14.95
N LEU A 68 30.12 -7.33 -16.13
CA LEU A 68 28.69 -7.22 -16.44
C LEU A 68 27.82 -8.06 -15.49
N SER A 69 28.19 -9.31 -15.18
CA SER A 69 27.40 -10.16 -14.26
C SER A 69 27.45 -9.68 -12.81
N GLU A 70 28.58 -9.14 -12.34
CA GLU A 70 28.70 -8.56 -10.99
C GLU A 70 27.95 -7.22 -10.90
N ARG A 71 27.99 -6.35 -11.93
CA ARG A 71 27.19 -5.12 -12.01
C ARG A 71 25.70 -5.37 -12.09
N ILE A 72 25.24 -6.35 -12.88
CA ILE A 72 23.82 -6.73 -12.95
C ILE A 72 23.33 -7.22 -11.58
N ARG A 73 24.13 -8.02 -10.86
CA ARG A 73 23.77 -8.44 -9.49
C ARG A 73 23.77 -7.27 -8.51
N ALA A 74 24.75 -6.37 -8.57
CA ALA A 74 24.77 -5.17 -7.73
C ALA A 74 23.55 -4.26 -7.99
N LEU A 75 23.18 -4.05 -9.25
CA LEU A 75 21.95 -3.32 -9.63
C LEU A 75 20.69 -4.03 -9.14
N LEU A 76 20.57 -5.35 -9.33
CA LEU A 76 19.41 -6.12 -8.86
C LEU A 76 19.30 -6.09 -7.33
N THR A 77 20.40 -6.25 -6.59
CA THR A 77 20.41 -6.14 -5.12
C THR A 77 20.10 -4.72 -4.67
N HIS A 78 20.59 -3.69 -5.36
CA HIS A 78 20.25 -2.30 -5.05
C HIS A 78 18.76 -2.03 -5.29
N MET A 79 18.21 -2.44 -6.44
CA MET A 79 16.78 -2.34 -6.76
C MET A 79 15.88 -3.16 -5.82
N GLN A 80 16.39 -4.25 -5.23
CA GLN A 80 15.69 -5.03 -4.20
C GLN A 80 15.77 -4.41 -2.80
N GLN A 81 16.69 -3.46 -2.57
CA GLN A 81 16.87 -2.75 -1.29
C GLN A 81 16.20 -1.38 -1.31
N THR A 82 16.25 -0.67 -2.44
CA THR A 82 15.50 0.57 -2.65
C THR A 82 14.03 0.24 -2.87
N LYS A 83 13.21 0.33 -1.82
CA LYS A 83 11.75 0.37 -2.00
C LYS A 83 11.40 1.53 -2.97
N PRO A 84 10.40 1.37 -3.85
CA PRO A 84 9.89 2.50 -4.60
C PRO A 84 9.37 3.56 -3.63
N SER A 85 9.86 4.80 -3.77
CA SER A 85 9.42 5.94 -2.97
C SER A 85 7.90 6.13 -3.06
N ALA A 86 7.30 6.69 -2.01
CA ALA A 86 5.89 7.08 -2.02
C ALA A 86 5.51 7.95 -3.25
N GLU A 87 6.37 8.83 -3.76
CA GLU A 87 6.03 9.67 -4.94
C GLU A 87 5.91 8.87 -6.26
N LEU A 88 6.85 7.95 -6.53
CA LEU A 88 6.73 7.00 -7.65
C LEU A 88 5.46 6.12 -7.55
N PHE A 89 4.99 5.91 -6.33
CA PHE A 89 3.74 5.23 -6.00
C PHE A 89 2.71 6.19 -5.38
N PHE A 90 2.56 7.41 -5.89
CA PHE A 90 1.38 8.26 -5.67
C PHE A 90 1.15 9.17 -6.88
N GLN A 91 0.76 8.55 -8.00
CA GLN A 91 0.43 9.20 -9.27
C GLN A 91 -1.07 9.60 -9.34
N LYS A 92 -1.45 10.27 -10.44
CA LYS A 92 -2.82 10.78 -10.71
C LYS A 92 -3.67 9.74 -11.45
N THR A 93 -5.00 9.87 -11.38
CA THR A 93 -5.93 9.05 -12.17
C THR A 93 -5.55 9.07 -13.66
N PRO A 94 -5.34 7.92 -14.31
CA PRO A 94 -5.36 7.85 -15.77
C PRO A 94 -6.78 8.08 -16.29
N ASP A 95 -6.94 8.40 -17.57
CA ASP A 95 -8.28 8.54 -18.15
C ASP A 95 -8.94 7.17 -18.34
N ILE A 96 -9.87 6.84 -17.44
CA ILE A 96 -10.64 5.58 -17.45
C ILE A 96 -11.56 5.41 -18.67
N THR A 97 -11.65 6.40 -19.57
CA THR A 97 -12.48 6.34 -20.79
C THR A 97 -12.22 5.09 -21.63
N GLU A 98 -10.94 4.77 -21.91
CA GLU A 98 -10.58 3.61 -22.75
C GLU A 98 -10.94 2.28 -22.07
N TRP A 99 -10.87 2.23 -20.74
CA TRP A 99 -11.21 1.06 -19.93
C TRP A 99 -12.72 0.83 -19.93
N ILE A 100 -13.53 1.87 -19.71
CA ILE A 100 -15.00 1.81 -19.83
C ILE A 100 -15.41 1.38 -21.25
N GLN A 101 -14.74 1.87 -22.29
CA GLN A 101 -15.04 1.51 -23.69
C GLN A 101 -14.64 0.08 -24.08
N THR A 102 -13.81 -0.61 -23.28
CA THR A 102 -13.32 -1.97 -23.60
C THR A 102 -13.74 -3.05 -22.60
N ALA A 103 -14.24 -2.68 -21.43
CA ALA A 103 -14.60 -3.60 -20.36
C ALA A 103 -15.91 -4.38 -20.60
N ASN A 104 -15.92 -5.66 -20.24
CA ASN A 104 -17.11 -6.51 -20.16
C ASN A 104 -17.76 -6.46 -18.77
N GLN A 105 -16.99 -6.21 -17.72
CA GLN A 105 -17.48 -5.87 -16.38
C GLN A 105 -16.82 -4.58 -15.87
N ILE A 106 -17.63 -3.68 -15.32
CA ILE A 106 -17.22 -2.37 -14.80
C ILE A 106 -17.74 -2.23 -13.38
N ASP A 107 -16.83 -2.05 -12.43
CA ASP A 107 -17.08 -2.12 -10.99
C ASP A 107 -16.64 -0.83 -10.31
N LEU A 108 -17.54 0.14 -10.17
CA LEU A 108 -17.25 1.47 -9.61
C LEU A 108 -17.72 1.58 -8.16
N CYS A 109 -16.90 2.15 -7.29
CA CYS A 109 -17.26 2.53 -5.92
C CYS A 109 -16.65 3.88 -5.51
N GLY A 110 -17.41 4.73 -4.81
CA GLY A 110 -16.87 5.95 -4.22
C GLY A 110 -17.86 6.70 -3.33
N THR A 111 -17.42 7.79 -2.68
CA THR A 111 -18.27 8.53 -1.73
C THR A 111 -19.50 9.16 -2.41
N THR A 112 -19.36 9.66 -3.64
CA THR A 112 -20.49 10.16 -4.45
C THR A 112 -20.40 9.80 -5.93
N LEU A 113 -19.20 9.52 -6.46
CA LEU A 113 -18.90 9.26 -7.87
C LEU A 113 -19.40 10.31 -8.89
N THR A 114 -19.98 11.45 -8.49
CA THR A 114 -20.57 12.46 -9.41
C THR A 114 -19.61 12.88 -10.53
N THR A 115 -18.33 13.10 -10.23
CA THR A 115 -17.35 13.48 -11.26
C THR A 115 -17.15 12.36 -12.28
N THR A 116 -17.12 11.11 -11.81
CA THR A 116 -16.93 9.90 -12.61
C THR A 116 -18.16 9.60 -13.46
N ILE A 117 -19.35 9.57 -12.86
CA ILE A 117 -20.62 9.30 -13.55
C ILE A 117 -20.90 10.38 -14.59
N ASN A 118 -20.87 11.66 -14.22
CA ASN A 118 -21.23 12.74 -15.15
C ASN A 118 -20.22 12.87 -16.31
N ARG A 119 -18.91 12.61 -16.08
CA ARG A 119 -17.90 12.59 -17.16
C ARG A 119 -18.05 11.37 -18.08
N GLN A 120 -18.41 10.21 -17.52
CA GLN A 120 -18.39 8.93 -18.25
C GLN A 120 -19.77 8.43 -18.68
N PHE A 121 -20.85 9.16 -18.38
CA PHE A 121 -22.24 8.77 -18.61
C PHE A 121 -22.47 8.13 -19.98
N SER A 122 -22.04 8.79 -21.08
CA SER A 122 -22.24 8.28 -22.43
C SER A 122 -21.45 7.00 -22.72
N ASN A 123 -20.23 6.86 -22.18
CA ASN A 123 -19.40 5.66 -22.35
C ASN A 123 -20.01 4.49 -21.56
N ILE A 124 -20.43 4.72 -20.32
CA ILE A 124 -21.11 3.72 -19.47
C ILE A 124 -22.41 3.25 -20.15
N ARG A 125 -23.27 4.19 -20.58
CA ARG A 125 -24.52 3.88 -21.29
C ARG A 125 -24.30 3.05 -22.54
N GLN A 126 -23.34 3.46 -23.38
CA GLN A 126 -23.01 2.75 -24.62
C GLN A 126 -22.51 1.33 -24.31
N ARG A 127 -21.62 1.17 -23.32
CA ARG A 127 -21.06 -0.14 -22.99
C ARG A 127 -22.09 -1.10 -22.40
N ILE A 128 -23.08 -0.60 -21.64
CA ILE A 128 -24.25 -1.40 -21.20
C ILE A 128 -25.06 -1.88 -22.42
N PHE A 129 -25.37 -1.01 -23.38
CA PHE A 129 -26.10 -1.40 -24.60
C PHE A 129 -25.33 -2.44 -25.44
N GLU A 130 -24.00 -2.37 -25.45
CA GLU A 130 -23.11 -3.33 -26.11
C GLU A 130 -22.95 -4.66 -25.35
N GLY A 131 -23.47 -4.78 -24.14
CA GLY A 131 -23.59 -6.05 -23.41
C GLY A 131 -22.91 -6.13 -22.04
N ALA A 132 -22.23 -5.07 -21.57
CA ALA A 132 -21.44 -5.16 -20.34
C ALA A 132 -22.25 -5.14 -19.03
N HIS A 133 -21.65 -5.71 -17.99
CA HIS A 133 -22.17 -5.73 -16.63
C HIS A 133 -21.56 -4.58 -15.82
N VAL A 134 -22.38 -3.60 -15.43
CA VAL A 134 -21.94 -2.43 -14.66
C VAL A 134 -22.49 -2.52 -13.24
N ARG A 135 -21.59 -2.54 -12.26
CA ARG A 135 -21.88 -2.45 -10.83
C ARG A 135 -21.40 -1.10 -10.31
N ILE A 136 -22.28 -0.35 -9.65
CA ILE A 136 -21.95 0.94 -9.03
C ILE A 136 -22.27 0.89 -7.55
N ILE A 137 -21.38 1.41 -6.71
CA ILE A 137 -21.53 1.41 -5.26
C ILE A 137 -21.24 2.81 -4.71
N ILE A 138 -22.22 3.43 -4.04
CA ILE A 138 -22.06 4.79 -3.51
C ILE A 138 -22.63 4.94 -2.10
N MET A 139 -22.20 5.96 -1.38
CA MET A 139 -22.74 6.30 -0.06
C MET A 139 -24.28 6.40 -0.09
N SER A 140 -24.99 5.87 0.92
CA SER A 140 -26.44 6.09 1.04
C SER A 140 -26.72 7.53 1.52
N PRO A 141 -27.84 8.16 1.15
CA PRO A 141 -28.08 9.59 1.43
C PRO A 141 -28.35 9.94 2.90
N SER A 142 -28.23 9.00 3.84
CA SER A 142 -28.55 9.26 5.23
C SER A 142 -27.74 10.41 5.85
N SER A 143 -28.41 11.20 6.68
CA SER A 143 -27.83 12.37 7.37
C SER A 143 -26.54 12.05 8.14
N TYR A 144 -26.44 10.84 8.72
CA TYR A 144 -25.21 10.35 9.36
C TYR A 144 -24.06 10.22 8.36
N ASN A 145 -24.28 9.61 7.19
CA ASN A 145 -23.23 9.43 6.20
C ASN A 145 -22.77 10.77 5.63
N LEU A 146 -23.72 11.64 5.29
CA LEU A 146 -23.44 12.99 4.80
C LEU A 146 -22.63 13.81 5.81
N ARG A 147 -22.94 13.68 7.11
CA ARG A 147 -22.12 14.27 8.19
C ARG A 147 -20.73 13.64 8.25
N MET A 148 -20.61 12.32 8.18
CA MET A 148 -19.30 11.62 8.18
C MET A 148 -18.45 11.92 6.92
N ALA A 149 -19.07 12.29 5.79
CA ALA A 149 -18.38 12.74 4.59
C ALA A 149 -17.90 14.19 4.74
N ALA A 150 -18.77 15.10 5.21
CA ALA A 150 -18.43 16.48 5.48
C ALA A 150 -17.32 16.60 6.55
N LEU A 151 -17.38 15.80 7.62
CA LEU A 151 -16.36 15.65 8.67
C LEU A 151 -15.03 15.01 8.20
N ARG A 152 -14.85 14.75 6.90
CA ARG A 152 -13.56 14.36 6.31
C ARG A 152 -13.13 15.30 5.18
N SER A 153 -13.99 16.25 4.82
CA SER A 153 -13.83 17.18 3.71
C SER A 153 -13.28 18.52 4.19
N GLU A 154 -12.80 19.37 3.29
CA GLU A 154 -12.31 20.70 3.65
C GLU A 154 -13.39 21.67 4.18
N ASP A 155 -14.67 21.33 4.01
CA ASP A 155 -15.82 22.16 4.38
C ASP A 155 -16.61 21.47 5.52
N GLU A 156 -16.06 21.57 6.73
CA GLU A 156 -16.57 20.93 7.95
C GLU A 156 -18.01 21.37 8.25
N GLY A 157 -18.94 20.43 8.06
CA GLY A 157 -20.37 20.64 8.28
C GLY A 157 -21.20 20.89 7.02
N ASN A 158 -20.60 21.06 5.83
CA ASN A 158 -21.33 21.20 4.58
C ASN A 158 -21.87 19.87 4.04
N THR A 159 -22.81 19.30 4.77
CA THR A 159 -23.58 18.11 4.36
C THR A 159 -24.37 18.35 3.07
N ILE A 160 -24.79 19.59 2.82
CA ILE A 160 -25.56 20.01 1.64
C ILE A 160 -24.74 19.83 0.34
N TYR A 161 -23.43 20.08 0.36
CA TYR A 161 -22.54 19.81 -0.77
C TYR A 161 -22.51 18.32 -1.12
N TYR A 162 -22.36 17.44 -0.12
CA TYR A 162 -22.39 15.99 -0.35
C TYR A 162 -23.77 15.48 -0.74
N HIS A 163 -24.85 16.06 -0.21
CA HIS A 163 -26.24 15.75 -0.57
C HIS A 163 -26.48 15.98 -2.06
N ARG A 164 -26.25 17.22 -2.53
CA ARG A 164 -26.40 17.61 -3.96
C ARG A 164 -25.55 16.79 -4.92
N ARG A 165 -24.34 16.43 -4.50
CA ARG A 165 -23.43 15.60 -5.28
C ARG A 165 -23.87 14.13 -5.37
N LEU A 166 -24.55 13.63 -4.33
CA LEU A 166 -25.10 12.29 -4.32
C LEU A 166 -26.41 12.21 -5.10
N GLU A 167 -27.30 13.20 -4.92
CA GLU A 167 -28.51 13.40 -5.74
C GLU A 167 -28.16 13.43 -7.23
N SER A 168 -27.26 14.31 -7.66
CA SER A 168 -26.87 14.41 -9.08
C SER A 168 -26.27 13.11 -9.65
N ALA A 169 -25.60 12.29 -8.83
CA ALA A 169 -25.10 11.00 -9.29
C ALA A 169 -26.22 9.95 -9.41
N LEU A 170 -27.21 10.00 -8.50
CA LEU A 170 -28.38 9.13 -8.48
C LEU A 170 -29.38 9.48 -9.60
N ASP A 171 -29.57 10.76 -9.93
CA ASP A 171 -30.43 11.20 -11.04
C ASP A 171 -29.90 10.67 -12.38
N GLU A 172 -28.60 10.79 -12.62
CA GLU A 172 -27.94 10.26 -13.82
C GLU A 172 -28.01 8.72 -13.86
N ILE A 173 -27.83 8.04 -12.72
CA ILE A 173 -28.02 6.59 -12.60
C ILE A 173 -29.47 6.19 -12.92
N GLY A 174 -30.47 6.92 -12.40
CA GLY A 174 -31.89 6.69 -12.73
C GLY A 174 -32.17 6.90 -14.21
N TYR A 175 -31.56 7.91 -14.83
CA TYR A 175 -31.66 8.10 -16.28
C TYR A 175 -31.01 6.94 -17.05
N LEU A 176 -29.88 6.36 -16.61
CA LEU A 176 -29.34 5.12 -17.19
C LEU A 176 -30.34 3.96 -17.08
N PHE A 177 -31.00 3.76 -15.93
CA PHE A 177 -32.01 2.70 -15.74
C PHE A 177 -33.22 2.89 -16.66
N LYS A 178 -33.79 4.10 -16.76
CA LYS A 178 -34.92 4.39 -17.67
C LYS A 178 -34.56 4.06 -19.12
N ASN A 179 -33.41 4.57 -19.60
CA ASN A 179 -32.90 4.28 -20.94
C ASN A 179 -32.71 2.77 -21.18
N LEU A 180 -32.22 2.03 -20.17
CA LEU A 180 -32.00 0.58 -20.27
C LEU A 180 -33.32 -0.20 -20.39
N VAL A 181 -34.33 0.15 -19.59
CA VAL A 181 -35.66 -0.49 -19.64
C VAL A 181 -36.34 -0.20 -20.99
N GLU A 182 -36.31 1.05 -21.47
CA GLU A 182 -36.82 1.39 -22.80
C GLU A 182 -36.09 0.63 -23.92
N PHE A 183 -34.76 0.51 -23.85
CA PHE A 183 -33.97 -0.18 -24.86
C PHE A 183 -34.16 -1.71 -24.84
N GLN A 184 -34.34 -2.32 -23.67
CA GLN A 184 -34.68 -3.75 -23.51
C GLN A 184 -36.08 -4.06 -24.05
N ASN A 185 -37.07 -3.19 -23.79
CA ASN A 185 -38.43 -3.34 -24.32
C ASN A 185 -38.47 -3.22 -25.85
N ASN A 186 -37.72 -2.27 -26.42
CA ASN A 186 -37.67 -2.06 -27.86
C ASN A 186 -36.73 -3.03 -28.60
N THR A 187 -35.74 -3.62 -27.94
CA THR A 187 -34.75 -4.51 -28.59
C THR A 187 -34.52 -5.81 -27.81
N LYS A 188 -34.84 -6.95 -28.45
CA LYS A 188 -34.50 -8.31 -27.95
C LYS A 188 -32.99 -8.64 -28.02
N LYS A 189 -32.12 -7.64 -27.91
CA LYS A 189 -30.66 -7.75 -28.12
C LYS A 189 -29.82 -7.15 -26.99
N SER A 190 -30.35 -6.24 -26.19
CA SER A 190 -29.66 -5.78 -24.97
C SER A 190 -29.33 -6.95 -24.05
N ARG A 191 -28.06 -7.10 -23.68
CA ARG A 191 -27.59 -8.13 -22.71
C ARG A 191 -26.93 -7.55 -21.47
N GLY A 192 -26.51 -6.28 -21.53
CA GLY A 192 -25.86 -5.63 -20.41
C GLY A 192 -26.82 -5.35 -19.25
N THR A 193 -26.24 -5.21 -18.06
CA THR A 193 -26.97 -5.02 -16.81
C THR A 193 -26.36 -3.86 -16.05
N LEU A 194 -27.20 -2.93 -15.59
CA LEU A 194 -26.81 -1.96 -14.56
C LEU A 194 -27.36 -2.44 -13.22
N ALA A 195 -26.50 -2.51 -12.21
CA ALA A 195 -26.87 -2.79 -10.83
C ALA A 195 -26.17 -1.79 -9.92
N VAL A 196 -26.90 -1.20 -8.98
CA VAL A 196 -26.37 -0.16 -8.09
C VAL A 196 -26.67 -0.53 -6.64
N ARG A 197 -25.72 -0.30 -5.73
CA ARG A 197 -25.88 -0.51 -4.29
C ARG A 197 -25.47 0.72 -3.48
N LEU A 198 -26.15 0.91 -2.35
CA LEU A 198 -25.94 2.07 -1.45
C LEU A 198 -25.30 1.68 -0.11
N LEU A 199 -24.58 2.61 0.52
CA LEU A 199 -23.65 2.35 1.63
C LEU A 199 -23.78 3.27 2.85
N SER A 200 -24.16 2.76 4.04
CA SER A 200 -24.17 3.57 5.28
C SER A 200 -22.84 3.67 6.07
N TYR A 201 -21.78 3.96 5.33
CA TYR A 201 -20.84 5.04 5.67
C TYR A 201 -20.21 5.55 4.37
N PRO A 202 -19.73 6.81 4.32
CA PRO A 202 -18.74 7.18 3.32
C PRO A 202 -17.64 6.10 3.31
N PRO A 203 -17.22 5.62 2.13
CA PRO A 203 -16.06 4.75 2.08
C PRO A 203 -14.88 5.40 2.80
N SER A 204 -14.10 4.65 3.59
CA SER A 204 -12.76 5.12 3.99
C SER A 204 -12.06 5.59 2.73
N PHE A 205 -12.19 4.76 1.73
CA PHE A 205 -11.75 4.91 0.37
C PHE A 205 -12.70 3.98 -0.48
N GLY A 206 -13.08 4.31 -1.73
CA GLY A 206 -13.92 3.55 -2.73
C GLY A 206 -13.21 2.44 -3.56
N ILE A 207 -13.47 2.21 -4.89
CA ILE A 207 -12.76 1.34 -5.92
C ILE A 207 -13.13 1.75 -7.38
N MET A 208 -12.31 1.47 -8.42
CA MET A 208 -12.77 1.35 -9.84
C MET A 208 -12.12 0.16 -10.60
N ASN A 209 -12.80 -1.00 -10.69
CA ASN A 209 -12.32 -2.21 -11.39
C ASN A 209 -12.89 -2.37 -12.83
N PHE A 210 -12.07 -2.90 -13.73
CA PHE A 210 -12.36 -3.11 -15.15
C PHE A 210 -11.85 -4.48 -15.64
N ASP A 211 -12.75 -5.37 -16.03
CA ASP A 211 -12.44 -6.66 -16.67
C ASP A 211 -12.77 -6.65 -18.17
N SER A 212 -11.93 -7.26 -19.01
CA SER A 212 -12.05 -7.26 -20.47
C SER A 212 -11.37 -8.47 -21.10
N GLU A 213 -11.98 -9.05 -22.14
CA GLU A 213 -11.32 -10.07 -22.99
C GLU A 213 -10.03 -9.58 -23.70
N LYS A 214 -9.79 -8.26 -23.74
CA LYS A 214 -8.72 -7.64 -24.54
C LYS A 214 -7.54 -7.08 -23.74
N LYS A 215 -7.65 -6.99 -22.41
CA LYS A 215 -6.66 -6.39 -21.51
C LYS A 215 -6.63 -7.18 -20.19
N PRO A 216 -5.50 -7.26 -19.48
CA PRO A 216 -5.50 -7.77 -18.11
C PRO A 216 -6.54 -7.04 -17.26
N GLN A 217 -7.28 -7.77 -16.42
CA GLN A 217 -8.18 -7.15 -15.46
C GLN A 217 -7.40 -6.15 -14.61
N THR A 218 -7.91 -4.93 -14.53
CA THR A 218 -7.18 -3.77 -14.00
C THR A 218 -8.12 -2.95 -13.12
N ALA A 219 -7.63 -2.56 -11.95
CA ALA A 219 -8.38 -1.78 -10.98
C ALA A 219 -7.64 -0.48 -10.63
N PHE A 220 -8.30 0.67 -10.83
CA PHE A 220 -7.81 2.02 -10.51
C PHE A 220 -8.44 2.54 -9.25
N ILE A 221 -7.63 3.02 -8.32
CA ILE A 221 -8.00 2.87 -6.94
C ILE A 221 -7.40 4.06 -6.12
N GLU A 222 -8.23 4.98 -5.55
CA GLU A 222 -8.00 6.40 -5.07
C GLU A 222 -8.14 6.73 -3.52
N ILE A 223 -7.13 6.62 -2.64
CA ILE A 223 -7.27 6.91 -1.16
C ILE A 223 -7.89 8.29 -0.84
N TYR A 224 -9.00 8.32 -0.07
CA TYR A 224 -9.60 9.56 0.43
C TYR A 224 -8.93 10.05 1.73
N PRO A 225 -8.34 11.27 1.74
CA PRO A 225 -7.71 11.85 2.93
C PRO A 225 -8.73 12.29 4.01
N HIS A 226 -8.22 12.97 5.05
CA HIS A 226 -8.99 13.52 6.16
C HIS A 226 -8.62 15.01 6.32
N HIS A 227 -9.40 15.90 5.72
CA HIS A 227 -9.14 17.35 5.59
C HIS A 227 -7.84 17.74 4.83
N ARG A 228 -7.91 18.93 4.22
CA ARG A 228 -6.84 19.70 3.57
C ARG A 228 -5.92 18.97 2.58
N GLY A 229 -6.17 19.21 1.30
CA GLY A 229 -5.28 18.88 0.20
C GLY A 229 -5.90 19.20 -1.15
N TYR A 230 -5.67 20.41 -1.68
CA TYR A 230 -6.13 20.85 -3.01
C TYR A 230 -5.54 20.08 -4.21
N GLY A 231 -4.75 19.03 -3.96
CA GLY A 231 -4.25 18.11 -4.98
C GLY A 231 -5.29 17.07 -5.39
N ALA A 232 -4.91 16.20 -6.32
CA ALA A 232 -5.65 14.95 -6.49
C ALA A 232 -5.40 14.06 -5.26
N PRO A 233 -6.42 13.37 -4.72
CA PRO A 233 -6.18 12.28 -3.78
C PRO A 233 -5.27 11.22 -4.43
N PRO A 234 -4.42 10.52 -3.64
CA PRO A 234 -3.50 9.48 -4.11
C PRO A 234 -4.19 8.27 -4.81
N GLN A 235 -3.75 7.78 -6.01
CA GLN A 235 -4.48 6.70 -6.78
C GLN A 235 -3.65 5.82 -7.76
N PHE A 236 -3.65 4.47 -7.69
CA PHE A 236 -2.93 3.55 -8.63
C PHE A 236 -3.82 2.69 -9.55
N THR A 237 -3.40 1.45 -9.77
CA THR A 237 -3.59 0.59 -10.92
C THR A 237 -3.06 -0.80 -10.57
N LEU A 238 -3.79 -1.56 -9.74
CA LEU A 238 -3.52 -2.98 -9.59
C LEU A 238 -3.92 -3.73 -10.87
N THR A 239 -3.11 -4.69 -11.29
CA THR A 239 -3.44 -5.61 -12.38
C THR A 239 -3.42 -7.05 -11.90
N ALA A 240 -4.31 -7.89 -12.44
CA ALA A 240 -4.34 -9.31 -12.12
C ALA A 240 -3.04 -10.05 -12.48
N GLU A 241 -2.27 -9.54 -13.46
CA GLU A 241 -1.01 -10.12 -13.92
C GLU A 241 0.18 -9.72 -13.04
N GLN A 242 0.32 -8.43 -12.72
CA GLN A 242 1.51 -7.94 -12.02
C GLN A 242 1.33 -8.01 -10.49
N ASP A 243 0.11 -7.92 -9.98
CA ASP A 243 -0.18 -7.66 -8.57
C ASP A 243 -1.22 -8.61 -7.95
N PRO A 244 -1.26 -9.92 -8.31
CA PRO A 244 -2.41 -10.79 -8.12
C PRO A 244 -2.96 -10.85 -6.68
N THR A 245 -2.09 -10.89 -5.68
CA THR A 245 -2.50 -10.94 -4.25
C THR A 245 -3.29 -9.70 -3.83
N TRP A 246 -2.87 -8.51 -4.29
CA TRP A 246 -3.53 -7.26 -3.92
C TRP A 246 -4.71 -6.98 -4.81
N HIS A 247 -4.59 -7.24 -6.11
CA HIS A 247 -5.72 -7.19 -7.02
C HIS A 247 -6.88 -8.05 -6.48
N GLN A 248 -6.59 -9.28 -6.04
CA GLN A 248 -7.59 -10.13 -5.37
C GLN A 248 -8.07 -9.55 -4.04
N TYR A 249 -7.19 -9.07 -3.16
CA TYR A 249 -7.60 -8.43 -1.89
C TYR A 249 -8.59 -7.28 -2.11
N PHE A 250 -8.33 -6.40 -3.07
CA PHE A 250 -9.18 -5.27 -3.40
C PHE A 250 -10.49 -5.71 -4.10
N LEU A 251 -10.49 -6.78 -4.91
CA LEU A 251 -11.72 -7.40 -5.39
C LEU A 251 -12.53 -8.07 -4.25
N ASP A 252 -11.88 -8.72 -3.29
CA ASP A 252 -12.53 -9.28 -2.11
C ASP A 252 -13.11 -8.16 -1.23
N GLN A 253 -12.43 -7.00 -1.15
CA GLN A 253 -13.00 -5.79 -0.56
C GLN A 253 -14.19 -5.27 -1.38
N PHE A 254 -14.18 -5.37 -2.72
CA PHE A 254 -15.33 -5.03 -3.58
C PHE A 254 -16.53 -5.93 -3.31
N GLU A 255 -16.35 -7.25 -3.26
CA GLU A 255 -17.44 -8.17 -2.93
C GLU A 255 -17.92 -7.97 -1.49
N ALA A 256 -17.02 -7.69 -0.54
CA ALA A 256 -17.41 -7.35 0.83
C ALA A 256 -18.26 -6.06 0.91
N MET A 257 -18.03 -5.04 0.07
CA MET A 257 -18.99 -3.95 -0.06
C MET A 257 -20.27 -4.45 -0.70
N TRP A 258 -20.15 -5.14 -1.83
CA TRP A 258 -21.28 -5.48 -2.67
C TRP A 258 -22.31 -6.30 -1.89
N GLN A 259 -21.89 -7.29 -1.11
CA GLN A 259 -22.79 -8.08 -0.28
C GLN A 259 -23.31 -7.34 0.97
N SER A 260 -22.60 -6.32 1.47
CA SER A 260 -23.06 -5.51 2.62
C SER A 260 -23.93 -4.30 2.23
N GLY A 261 -23.75 -3.79 1.02
CA GLY A 261 -24.63 -2.84 0.35
C GLY A 261 -25.95 -3.48 -0.06
N MET A 262 -27.00 -2.69 -0.16
CA MET A 262 -28.31 -3.13 -0.64
C MET A 262 -28.64 -2.47 -1.98
N PRO A 263 -29.46 -3.11 -2.82
CA PRO A 263 -29.88 -2.57 -4.11
C PRO A 263 -30.48 -1.17 -3.98
N TRP A 264 -30.04 -0.27 -4.86
CA TRP A 264 -30.79 0.92 -5.20
C TRP A 264 -31.92 0.55 -6.16
N VAL A 265 -33.10 1.14 -5.97
CA VAL A 265 -34.27 0.96 -6.84
C VAL A 265 -34.89 2.34 -7.07
N GLU A 266 -35.17 2.66 -8.33
CA GLU A 266 -35.84 3.91 -8.69
C GLU A 266 -37.26 3.95 -8.11
N GLY A 267 -37.57 5.00 -7.35
CA GLY A 267 -38.91 5.24 -6.79
C GLY A 267 -39.16 4.71 -5.38
N LEU A 268 -38.14 4.29 -4.63
CA LEU A 268 -38.26 4.10 -3.18
C LEU A 268 -38.30 5.46 -2.45
N GLU A 269 -39.40 5.75 -1.75
CA GLU A 269 -39.39 6.75 -0.67
C GLU A 269 -38.48 6.27 0.48
N GLU A 270 -37.89 7.19 1.24
CA GLU A 270 -36.88 6.87 2.24
C GLU A 270 -37.45 6.09 3.45
N ASP A 271 -37.18 4.78 3.50
CA ASP A 271 -36.66 4.19 4.75
C ASP A 271 -35.76 2.95 4.49
N GLN A 272 -34.83 2.72 5.43
CA GLN A 272 -33.94 1.56 5.58
C GLN A 272 -33.07 1.14 4.37
N VAL A 273 -32.03 1.93 4.05
CA VAL A 273 -30.89 1.47 3.23
C VAL A 273 -29.53 1.75 3.93
N ASN A 274 -29.02 0.66 4.52
CA ASN A 274 -28.01 0.48 5.59
C ASN A 274 -26.74 -0.33 5.16
N LEU A 275 -25.54 0.26 5.27
CA LEU A 275 -24.15 -0.30 5.15
C LEU A 275 -23.63 -0.56 3.70
N LYS A 276 -22.32 -0.57 3.29
CA LYS A 276 -21.04 -0.02 3.85
C LYS A 276 -19.79 -0.09 2.88
N ARG A 277 -18.99 0.99 2.68
CA ARG A 277 -17.56 1.05 2.17
C ARG A 277 -17.30 0.42 0.78
N LEU A 278 -16.11 -0.05 0.31
CA LEU A 278 -14.67 -0.17 0.72
C LEU A 278 -13.81 0.29 -0.51
N ILE A 279 -12.48 0.12 -0.65
CA ILE A 279 -11.22 0.51 0.07
C ILE A 279 -10.14 0.64 -1.05
N ILE A 280 -9.16 1.60 -1.03
CA ILE A 280 -8.28 1.96 -2.19
C ILE A 280 -6.76 2.25 -1.87
N GLU A 281 -5.95 2.77 -2.84
CA GLU A 281 -4.46 2.80 -3.06
C GLU A 281 -3.95 4.29 -3.26
N HIS A 282 -2.76 4.73 -3.73
CA HIS A 282 -1.49 4.24 -4.36
C HIS A 282 -0.46 3.67 -3.33
N VAL A 283 0.77 3.22 -3.80
CA VAL A 283 2.78 1.18 -3.34
C VAL A 283 2.46 -0.38 -3.11
N ARG A 284 2.54 -1.24 -4.16
CA ARG A 284 2.14 -2.68 -4.17
C ARG A 284 1.99 -3.24 -2.77
N ALA A 285 0.78 -3.45 -2.27
CA ALA A 285 0.53 -3.25 -0.83
C ALA A 285 1.30 -4.16 0.17
N ALA A 286 2.01 -5.21 -0.26
CA ALA A 286 2.95 -6.00 0.57
C ALA A 286 4.40 -5.44 0.58
N ASP A 287 4.74 -4.65 -0.44
CA ASP A 287 5.99 -3.87 -0.52
C ASP A 287 5.87 -2.59 0.32
N PHE A 288 4.65 -2.04 0.50
CA PHE A 288 4.34 -0.90 1.36
C PHE A 288 4.01 -1.30 2.79
N PHE A 289 2.90 -2.04 2.97
CA PHE A 289 2.46 -2.45 4.28
C PHE A 289 3.42 -3.50 4.83
N LEU A 290 3.85 -3.23 6.04
CA LEU A 290 4.89 -3.92 6.75
C LEU A 290 4.35 -5.28 7.21
N PRO A 291 5.16 -6.35 7.14
CA PRO A 291 4.85 -7.57 7.88
C PRO A 291 4.81 -7.27 9.39
N GLN A 292 4.17 -8.17 10.15
CA GLN A 292 3.88 -7.98 11.57
C GLN A 292 5.11 -7.55 12.40
N HIS A 293 4.89 -6.65 13.37
CA HIS A 293 5.88 -6.17 14.36
C HIS A 293 7.07 -5.37 13.79
N TYR A 294 6.82 -4.36 12.96
CA TYR A 294 7.86 -3.42 12.49
C TYR A 294 8.51 -2.58 13.61
N LEU A 295 7.75 -2.21 14.65
CA LEU A 295 8.23 -1.37 15.75
C LEU A 295 9.18 -2.14 16.68
N THR A 296 10.44 -2.28 16.25
CA THR A 296 11.50 -2.80 17.11
C THR A 296 11.76 -1.84 18.27
N LYS A 297 12.13 -2.39 19.44
CA LYS A 297 12.42 -1.58 20.64
C LYS A 297 13.56 -0.58 20.41
N ASN A 298 14.44 -0.83 19.45
CA ASN A 298 15.56 0.03 19.08
C ASN A 298 15.12 1.42 18.59
N ILE A 299 13.97 1.53 17.91
CA ILE A 299 13.46 2.82 17.39
C ILE A 299 13.15 3.78 18.56
N PHE A 300 12.72 3.24 19.70
CA PHE A 300 12.47 4.01 20.93
C PHE A 300 13.73 4.28 21.77
N THR A 301 14.91 3.74 21.41
CA THR A 301 16.10 3.81 22.29
C THR A 301 16.71 5.21 22.36
N GLU A 302 16.61 6.02 21.30
CA GLU A 302 17.16 7.39 21.27
C GLU A 302 16.06 8.47 21.30
N ALA A 303 14.79 8.04 21.35
CA ALA A 303 13.60 8.87 21.22
C ALA A 303 13.45 9.92 22.35
N LYS A 304 13.31 11.19 21.98
CA LYS A 304 12.98 12.30 22.92
C LYS A 304 11.50 12.67 22.91
N THR A 305 10.79 12.28 21.86
CA THR A 305 9.38 12.61 21.62
C THR A 305 8.68 11.36 21.09
N ILE A 306 7.64 10.90 21.78
CA ILE A 306 6.91 9.67 21.43
C ILE A 306 5.41 9.95 21.45
N TYR A 307 4.81 10.00 20.26
CA TYR A 307 3.39 10.28 20.09
C TYR A 307 2.67 9.05 19.58
N LEU A 308 1.66 8.58 20.31
CA LEU A 308 0.89 7.37 20.01
C LEU A 308 -0.59 7.74 19.87
N SER A 309 -1.29 7.21 18.86
CA SER A 309 -2.75 7.26 18.74
C SER A 309 -3.35 5.93 18.28
N GLY A 310 -4.55 5.63 18.78
CA GLY A 310 -5.32 4.48 18.31
C GLY A 310 -6.62 4.28 19.10
N TYR A 311 -7.24 3.11 18.94
CA TYR A 311 -8.48 2.78 19.63
C TYR A 311 -8.30 2.70 21.16
N SER A 312 -7.51 1.73 21.64
CA SER A 312 -7.23 1.59 23.08
C SER A 312 -5.74 1.52 23.42
N LEU A 313 -4.87 1.18 22.46
CA LEU A 313 -3.41 1.02 22.62
C LEU A 313 -2.94 0.06 23.73
N SER A 314 -3.84 -0.75 24.33
CA SER A 314 -3.53 -1.55 25.53
C SER A 314 -2.51 -2.68 25.31
N ARG A 315 -2.36 -3.14 24.06
CA ARG A 315 -1.26 -4.02 23.63
C ARG A 315 0.04 -3.22 23.57
N THR A 316 0.05 -2.12 22.82
CA THR A 316 1.20 -1.24 22.59
C THR A 316 1.80 -0.75 23.91
N ILE A 317 1.00 -0.15 24.79
CA ILE A 317 1.48 0.37 26.07
C ILE A 317 2.01 -0.75 26.98
N ARG A 318 1.42 -1.96 26.94
CA ARG A 318 1.95 -3.12 27.65
C ARG A 318 3.30 -3.58 27.09
N GLU A 319 3.42 -3.69 25.77
CA GLU A 319 4.58 -4.23 25.06
C GLU A 319 5.83 -3.34 25.15
N TYR A 320 5.62 -2.01 25.14
CA TYR A 320 6.69 -1.00 25.26
C TYR A 320 6.79 -0.35 26.64
N SER A 321 5.95 -0.73 27.61
CA SER A 321 5.90 -0.19 29.00
C SER A 321 7.25 0.16 29.61
N ASN A 322 8.16 -0.81 29.72
CA ASN A 322 9.50 -0.63 30.27
C ASN A 322 10.33 0.43 29.51
N VAL A 323 10.14 0.53 28.19
CA VAL A 323 10.86 1.48 27.33
C VAL A 323 10.27 2.88 27.46
N LEU A 324 8.95 3.01 27.52
CA LEU A 324 8.26 4.28 27.76
C LEU A 324 8.63 4.87 29.14
N ASN A 325 8.69 4.02 30.18
CA ASN A 325 9.20 4.41 31.49
C ASN A 325 10.66 4.88 31.41
N GLN A 326 11.54 4.12 30.75
CA GLN A 326 12.95 4.51 30.57
C GLN A 326 13.09 5.86 29.83
N LYS A 327 12.26 6.13 28.83
CA LYS A 327 12.26 7.43 28.12
C LYS A 327 11.75 8.59 28.99
N LEU A 328 10.76 8.37 29.87
CA LEU A 328 10.32 9.38 30.84
C LEU A 328 11.37 9.66 31.93
N LEU A 329 12.13 8.65 32.36
CA LEU A 329 13.32 8.85 33.21
C LEU A 329 14.38 9.73 32.51
N GLU A 330 14.52 9.62 31.19
CA GLU A 330 15.46 10.40 30.38
C GLU A 330 14.95 11.78 29.95
N GLY A 331 13.75 12.20 30.37
CA GLY A 331 13.19 13.52 30.06
C GLY A 331 12.37 13.61 28.76
N ALA A 332 12.01 12.47 28.15
CA ALA A 332 11.23 12.46 26.92
C ALA A 332 9.80 13.02 27.11
N THR A 333 9.22 13.58 26.05
CA THR A 333 7.80 13.94 25.99
C THR A 333 7.01 12.82 25.32
N ILE A 334 6.01 12.28 26.02
CA ILE A 334 5.17 11.19 25.55
C ILE A 334 3.70 11.64 25.55
N ARG A 335 3.04 11.51 24.40
CA ARG A 335 1.59 11.73 24.24
C ARG A 335 0.91 10.45 23.82
N VAL A 336 -0.17 10.08 24.51
CA VAL A 336 -0.94 8.88 24.19
C VAL A 336 -2.39 9.24 23.95
N MET A 337 -2.90 8.93 22.77
CA MET A 337 -4.24 9.27 22.33
C MET A 337 -5.08 8.00 22.18
N VAL A 338 -6.21 7.95 22.87
CA VAL A 338 -7.19 6.86 22.85
C VAL A 338 -8.58 7.41 22.59
N VAL A 339 -9.53 6.57 22.21
CA VAL A 339 -10.95 6.99 22.19
C VAL A 339 -11.44 7.32 23.61
N ASP A 340 -12.36 8.27 23.73
CA ASP A 340 -12.92 8.67 25.03
C ASP A 340 -13.83 7.57 25.61
N PRO A 341 -13.47 6.95 26.76
CA PRO A 341 -14.26 5.88 27.38
C PRO A 341 -15.57 6.37 28.02
N GLU A 342 -15.82 7.68 28.07
CA GLU A 342 -17.08 8.28 28.51
C GLU A 342 -18.07 8.48 27.33
N SER A 343 -17.64 8.26 26.07
CA SER A 343 -18.47 8.48 24.89
C SER A 343 -19.14 7.20 24.38
N GLU A 344 -20.35 6.92 24.86
CA GLU A 344 -21.15 5.75 24.47
C GLU A 344 -21.33 5.61 22.94
N ALA A 345 -21.47 6.73 22.21
CA ALA A 345 -21.59 6.70 20.75
C ALA A 345 -20.31 6.16 20.06
N VAL A 346 -19.15 6.37 20.67
CA VAL A 346 -17.85 5.88 20.18
C VAL A 346 -17.67 4.41 20.56
N LEU A 347 -17.97 4.03 21.81
CA LEU A 347 -17.91 2.63 22.25
C LEU A 347 -18.89 1.74 21.46
N GLN A 348 -20.11 2.24 21.18
CA GLN A 348 -21.08 1.57 20.31
C GLN A 348 -20.52 1.40 18.90
N ARG A 349 -19.85 2.43 18.36
CA ARG A 349 -19.22 2.35 17.03
C ARG A 349 -18.11 1.30 16.98
N MET A 350 -17.23 1.28 17.98
CA MET A 350 -16.13 0.30 18.06
C MET A 350 -16.67 -1.14 18.17
N ALA A 351 -17.69 -1.36 19.00
CA ALA A 351 -18.37 -2.66 19.11
C ALA A 351 -18.97 -3.11 17.76
N LEU A 352 -19.63 -2.20 17.04
CA LEU A 352 -20.15 -2.46 15.68
C LEU A 352 -19.06 -2.72 14.64
N GLU A 353 -17.81 -2.31 14.88
CA GLU A 353 -16.66 -2.53 14.00
C GLU A 353 -15.81 -3.76 14.34
N SER A 354 -16.03 -4.34 15.52
CA SER A 354 -15.25 -5.45 16.07
C SER A 354 -15.84 -6.82 15.74
N VAL A 355 -15.00 -7.86 15.80
CA VAL A 355 -15.46 -9.25 15.90
C VAL A 355 -15.81 -9.53 17.37
N ALA A 356 -17.11 -9.70 17.65
CA ALA A 356 -17.67 -10.12 18.96
C ALA A 356 -17.33 -9.28 20.21
N ALA A 357 -16.70 -8.10 20.08
CA ALA A 357 -16.45 -7.21 21.23
C ALA A 357 -17.69 -6.37 21.60
N THR A 358 -17.94 -6.23 22.90
CA THR A 358 -18.98 -5.33 23.44
C THR A 358 -18.43 -3.93 23.70
N GLN A 359 -19.32 -2.97 23.99
CA GLN A 359 -18.93 -1.63 24.45
C GLN A 359 -18.10 -1.68 25.74
N GLU A 360 -18.47 -2.57 26.66
CA GLU A 360 -17.81 -2.71 27.96
C GLU A 360 -16.43 -3.40 27.84
N ASN A 361 -16.28 -4.32 26.88
CA ASN A 361 -14.96 -4.88 26.53
C ASN A 361 -14.00 -3.75 26.12
N TRP A 362 -14.49 -2.79 25.31
CA TRP A 362 -13.68 -1.63 24.90
C TRP A 362 -13.40 -0.68 26.06
N ARG A 363 -14.40 -0.33 26.88
CA ARG A 363 -14.23 0.51 28.08
C ARG A 363 -13.17 -0.05 29.03
N SER A 364 -13.27 -1.33 29.37
CA SER A 364 -12.30 -2.04 30.21
C SER A 364 -10.90 -2.09 29.56
N THR A 365 -10.82 -2.26 28.24
CA THR A 365 -9.54 -2.27 27.52
C THR A 365 -8.86 -0.90 27.53
N ILE A 366 -9.61 0.21 27.53
CA ILE A 366 -9.09 1.57 27.66
C ILE A 366 -8.62 1.83 29.10
N GLN A 367 -9.39 1.42 30.11
CA GLN A 367 -9.01 1.53 31.53
C GLN A 367 -7.70 0.80 31.85
N VAL A 368 -7.42 -0.34 31.20
CA VAL A 368 -6.13 -1.04 31.29
C VAL A 368 -4.98 -0.16 30.80
N THR A 369 -5.18 0.60 29.71
CA THR A 369 -4.19 1.56 29.19
C THR A 369 -3.98 2.71 30.17
N GLU A 370 -5.04 3.33 30.68
CA GLU A 370 -4.95 4.39 31.69
C GLU A 370 -4.19 3.92 32.94
N THR A 371 -4.45 2.70 33.39
CA THR A 371 -3.80 2.08 34.55
C THR A 371 -2.29 1.89 34.30
N LEU A 372 -1.91 1.39 33.13
CA LEU A 372 -0.50 1.21 32.75
C LEU A 372 0.24 2.56 32.62
N LEU A 373 -0.38 3.56 31.99
CA LEU A 373 0.21 4.90 31.86
C LEU A 373 0.34 5.59 33.23
N SER A 374 -0.65 5.45 34.10
CA SER A 374 -0.59 5.97 35.48
C SER A 374 0.50 5.29 36.30
N ALA A 375 0.67 3.97 36.17
CA ALA A 375 1.74 3.23 36.84
C ALA A 375 3.14 3.65 36.38
N ILE A 376 3.29 4.04 35.10
CA ILE A 376 4.54 4.57 34.54
C ILE A 376 4.77 6.03 35.01
N ALA A 377 3.76 6.90 34.93
CA ALA A 377 3.87 8.31 35.31
C ALA A 377 4.17 8.54 36.80
N ASN A 378 3.61 7.71 37.68
CA ASN A 378 3.76 7.82 39.14
C ASN A 378 5.17 7.44 39.66
N ASN A 379 6.13 7.16 38.78
CA ASN A 379 7.52 6.96 39.14
C ASN A 379 8.18 8.33 39.48
N PRO A 380 8.63 8.57 40.72
CA PRO A 380 9.12 9.87 41.17
C PRO A 380 10.47 10.28 40.57
N GLU A 381 11.15 9.39 39.83
CA GLU A 381 12.38 9.69 39.09
C GLU A 381 12.11 10.17 37.65
N ASN A 382 10.86 10.23 37.21
CA ASN A 382 10.50 10.74 35.89
C ASN A 382 10.86 12.22 35.73
N MET A 383 11.66 12.54 34.70
CA MET A 383 11.97 13.92 34.31
C MET A 383 11.17 14.37 33.07
N GLY A 384 10.49 13.44 32.41
CA GLY A 384 9.73 13.65 31.18
C GLY A 384 8.24 13.92 31.40
N LEU A 385 7.57 14.36 30.33
CA LEU A 385 6.14 14.69 30.32
C LEU A 385 5.34 13.51 29.76
N LEU A 386 4.30 13.06 30.49
CA LEU A 386 3.29 12.12 29.98
C LEU A 386 1.88 12.75 30.00
N GLU A 387 1.29 12.84 28.80
CA GLU A 387 -0.08 13.30 28.56
C GLU A 387 -0.94 12.16 27.98
N ILE A 388 -2.21 12.08 28.38
CA ILE A 388 -3.23 11.27 27.67
C ILE A 388 -4.30 12.17 27.05
N GLY A 389 -4.67 11.91 25.79
CA GLY A 389 -5.73 12.58 25.06
C GLY A 389 -6.90 11.62 24.79
N TYR A 390 -8.11 12.05 25.09
CA TYR A 390 -9.33 11.28 24.84
C TYR A 390 -10.08 11.85 23.62
N LEU A 391 -10.20 11.04 22.55
CA LEU A 391 -10.85 11.41 21.29
C LEU A 391 -12.39 11.20 21.35
N PRO A 392 -13.20 12.21 21.01
CA PRO A 392 -14.67 12.09 20.99
C PRO A 392 -15.23 11.36 19.76
N PHE A 393 -14.38 10.71 18.94
CA PHE A 393 -14.75 9.91 17.77
C PHE A 393 -13.74 8.78 17.50
N THR A 394 -14.15 7.74 16.76
CA THR A 394 -13.24 6.67 16.30
C THR A 394 -12.30 7.19 15.20
N PRO A 395 -10.97 7.20 15.39
CA PRO A 395 -10.03 7.59 14.33
C PRO A 395 -10.01 6.56 13.19
N ALA A 396 -9.73 6.99 11.96
CA ALA A 396 -9.70 6.09 10.80
C ALA A 396 -8.43 5.21 10.71
N PHE A 397 -7.40 5.58 11.47
CA PHE A 397 -6.09 4.94 11.53
C PHE A 397 -5.43 5.21 12.89
N GLY A 398 -4.58 4.29 13.35
CA GLY A 398 -3.63 4.52 14.44
C GLY A 398 -2.35 5.16 13.91
N MET A 399 -1.64 5.90 14.75
CA MET A 399 -0.36 6.53 14.39
C MET A 399 0.65 6.44 15.52
N ILE A 400 1.92 6.25 15.18
CA ILE A 400 3.05 6.23 16.11
C ILE A 400 4.16 7.08 15.50
N PHE A 401 4.47 8.21 16.13
CA PHE A 401 5.56 9.10 15.73
C PHE A 401 6.66 9.13 16.78
N ILE A 402 7.90 9.06 16.30
CA ILE A 402 9.13 9.10 17.08
C ILE A 402 9.95 10.27 16.57
N ASP A 403 10.23 11.22 17.45
CA ASP A 403 10.92 12.50 17.15
C ASP A 403 10.43 13.21 15.87
N PRO A 404 9.12 13.54 15.77
CA PRO A 404 8.55 14.16 14.56
C PRO A 404 9.08 15.57 14.22
N GLY A 405 9.83 16.19 15.13
CA GLY A 405 10.58 17.44 14.88
C GLY A 405 12.05 17.24 14.48
N ALA A 406 12.51 16.01 14.26
CA ALA A 406 13.89 15.70 13.87
C ALA A 406 13.99 15.21 12.42
N GLU A 407 15.15 15.44 11.79
CA GLU A 407 15.47 15.01 10.42
C GLU A 407 15.36 13.49 10.24
N ASN A 408 15.68 12.72 11.28
CA ASN A 408 15.57 11.26 11.33
C ASN A 408 14.27 10.76 12.00
N GLY A 409 13.24 11.60 12.10
CA GLY A 409 11.95 11.22 12.67
C GLY A 409 11.29 10.04 11.95
N VAL A 410 10.61 9.17 12.70
CA VAL A 410 9.95 7.96 12.16
C VAL A 410 8.47 7.97 12.49
N GLY A 411 7.63 7.82 11.46
CA GLY A 411 6.20 7.65 11.57
C GLY A 411 5.79 6.23 11.21
N VAL A 412 4.79 5.68 11.89
CA VAL A 412 4.13 4.41 11.54
C VAL A 412 2.63 4.64 11.60
N VAL A 413 1.92 4.26 10.54
CA VAL A 413 0.47 4.49 10.37
C VAL A 413 -0.23 3.15 10.15
N GLU A 414 -1.28 2.89 10.94
CA GLU A 414 -2.03 1.63 11.00
C GLU A 414 -3.47 1.85 10.50
N ILE A 415 -3.83 1.35 9.32
CA ILE A 415 -5.18 1.53 8.73
C ILE A 415 -6.15 0.49 9.32
N TYR A 416 -7.18 0.96 10.01
CA TYR A 416 -8.14 0.08 10.69
C TYR A 416 -9.14 -0.60 9.74
N HIS A 417 -9.09 -1.94 9.70
CA HIS A 417 -10.03 -2.78 8.95
C HIS A 417 -11.42 -2.87 9.62
N HIS A 418 -12.35 -3.64 9.05
CA HIS A 418 -13.70 -3.83 9.62
C HIS A 418 -14.00 -5.31 9.87
N LYS A 419 -14.33 -5.67 11.11
CA LYS A 419 -14.74 -7.04 11.52
C LYS A 419 -13.82 -8.17 11.05
N SER A 420 -12.51 -7.96 11.18
CA SER A 420 -11.50 -9.01 11.02
C SER A 420 -10.71 -9.18 12.34
N THR A 421 -9.96 -10.27 12.44
CA THR A 421 -8.95 -10.55 13.50
C THR A 421 -7.53 -10.65 12.93
N ASP A 422 -7.36 -10.30 11.66
CA ASP A 422 -6.07 -10.23 10.96
C ASP A 422 -5.26 -9.02 11.44
N HIS A 423 -4.15 -8.72 10.79
CA HIS A 423 -3.36 -7.53 11.09
C HIS A 423 -3.81 -6.36 10.22
N ASN A 424 -3.86 -5.17 10.81
CA ASN A 424 -4.17 -3.94 10.11
C ASN A 424 -3.08 -3.59 9.09
N ALA A 425 -3.47 -2.99 7.98
CA ALA A 425 -2.54 -2.55 6.94
C ALA A 425 -1.69 -1.39 7.47
N THR A 426 -0.41 -1.67 7.76
CA THR A 426 0.46 -0.78 8.55
C THR A 426 1.68 -0.38 7.72
N PHE A 427 1.98 0.91 7.56
CA PHE A 427 3.14 1.40 6.81
C PHE A 427 4.01 2.34 7.66
N ALA A 428 5.26 2.54 7.23
CA ALA A 428 6.19 3.46 7.87
C ALA A 428 6.50 4.65 6.94
N LEU A 429 6.93 5.75 7.54
CA LEU A 429 7.29 7.00 6.90
C LEU A 429 8.58 7.52 7.56
N SER A 430 9.57 7.90 6.75
CA SER A 430 10.78 8.58 7.20
C SER A 430 10.63 10.09 7.03
N ALA A 431 11.02 10.90 8.01
CA ALA A 431 11.02 12.36 7.86
C ALA A 431 11.98 12.83 6.74
N ALA A 432 13.06 12.08 6.49
CA ALA A 432 14.07 12.38 5.46
C ALA A 432 13.74 11.81 4.06
N GLU A 433 12.97 10.72 3.97
CA GLU A 433 12.69 10.04 2.68
C GLU A 433 11.25 10.27 2.17
N ASP A 434 10.30 10.49 3.09
CA ASP A 434 8.86 10.65 2.82
C ASP A 434 8.31 12.01 3.29
N GLU A 435 9.14 13.07 3.36
CA GLU A 435 8.85 14.38 4.02
C GLU A 435 7.39 14.85 3.87
N GLN A 436 6.87 14.91 2.65
CA GLN A 436 5.49 15.34 2.37
C GLN A 436 4.43 14.48 3.09
N TRP A 437 4.57 13.17 3.06
CA TRP A 437 3.62 12.23 3.67
C TRP A 437 3.84 12.13 5.18
N PHE A 438 5.10 12.19 5.63
CA PHE A 438 5.44 12.31 7.04
C PHE A 438 4.76 13.53 7.67
N GLN A 439 4.96 14.71 7.09
CA GLN A 439 4.36 15.96 7.58
C GLN A 439 2.84 15.97 7.42
N PHE A 440 2.27 15.32 6.39
CA PHE A 440 0.83 15.14 6.30
C PHE A 440 0.27 14.34 7.48
N PHE A 441 0.76 13.13 7.74
CA PHE A 441 0.24 12.30 8.84
C PHE A 441 0.61 12.85 10.23
N TYR A 442 1.78 13.47 10.40
CA TYR A 442 2.12 14.14 11.65
C TYR A 442 1.17 15.30 11.94
N ARG A 443 0.80 16.10 10.92
CA ARG A 443 -0.24 17.12 11.06
C ARG A 443 -1.61 16.54 11.41
N GLN A 444 -1.98 15.37 10.89
CA GLN A 444 -3.21 14.69 11.30
C GLN A 444 -3.15 14.29 12.79
N TYR A 445 -1.98 13.92 13.32
CA TYR A 445 -1.83 13.65 14.75
C TYR A 445 -2.09 14.91 15.61
N GLU A 446 -1.44 16.04 15.31
CA GLU A 446 -1.64 17.27 16.09
C GLU A 446 -3.08 17.79 15.98
N LEU A 447 -3.73 17.71 14.80
CA LEU A 447 -5.14 18.06 14.64
C LEU A 447 -6.06 17.16 15.49
N LEU A 448 -5.81 15.85 15.54
CA LEU A 448 -6.54 14.95 16.44
C LEU A 448 -6.28 15.28 17.92
N TRP A 449 -5.09 15.77 18.27
CA TRP A 449 -4.74 16.20 19.63
C TRP A 449 -5.45 17.50 20.03
N GLU A 450 -5.63 18.46 19.12
CA GLU A 450 -6.44 19.67 19.34
C GLU A 450 -7.91 19.37 19.70
N PHE A 451 -8.47 18.26 19.19
CA PHE A 451 -9.82 17.78 19.54
C PHE A 451 -9.87 16.86 20.77
N CYS A 452 -8.73 16.51 21.37
CA CYS A 452 -8.72 15.65 22.56
C CYS A 452 -9.14 16.42 23.82
N ARG A 453 -9.92 15.76 24.67
CA ARG A 453 -9.91 16.08 26.10
C ARG A 453 -8.56 15.62 26.65
N VAL A 454 -7.63 16.55 26.87
CA VAL A 454 -6.28 16.22 27.37
C VAL A 454 -6.25 16.17 28.90
N LYS A 455 -5.52 15.19 29.42
CA LYS A 455 -5.23 14.99 30.83
C LYS A 455 -3.73 14.71 31.00
N GLN A 456 -3.02 15.62 31.64
CA GLN A 456 -1.65 15.36 32.08
C GLN A 456 -1.67 14.30 33.19
N ILE A 457 -0.80 13.29 33.10
CA ILE A 457 -0.69 12.21 34.11
C ILE A 457 0.51 12.44 35.05
N THR A 458 1.55 13.10 34.55
CA THR A 458 2.75 13.49 35.32
C THR A 458 2.49 14.76 36.13
N THR A 459 2.88 14.76 37.42
CA THR A 459 2.64 15.84 38.39
C THR A 459 3.88 16.71 38.61
#